data_AF-A0A1G1T0Q1-F1
#
_entry.id   AF-A0A1G1T0Q1-F1
#
_cell.length_a   1.000
_cell.length_b   1.000
_cell.length_c   1.000
_cell.angle_alpha   90.00
_cell.angle_beta   90.00
_cell.angle_gamma   90.00
#
_symmetry.space_group_name_H-M   'P 1'
#
loop_
_entity.id
_entity.type
_entity.pdbx_description
1 polymer ?
#
loop_
_entity_poly.entity_id
_entity_poly.type
_entity_poly.pdbx_seq_one_letter_code
_entity_poly.pdbx_strand_id
1 'polypeptide(L)'
;MEKKFDILLKKDLKVWPEFIELTERRNLLVHTGGIVSSQYIKNCKEHGVSLNEDIKPGKQLFINAEYVTKAYECIFEIGVKLAHVLWRKVNPTTRSDADNNLNNIAYELIGEGKYKLAACLLDLATSPVFKKDSAESIKRMLTINKAQAYKWMGDSNKANATLTAEDWSATRDDFKLAVAVLTDDFAEAVRMAVV
;
A
#
# COMPACT_ATOMS: atom_id res chain seq x y z
N MET A 1 -20.63 -0.59 -7.98
CA MET A 1 -19.50 0.29 -8.40
C MET A 1 -18.75 -0.25 -9.59
N GLU A 2 -18.25 -1.49 -9.57
CA GLU A 2 -17.49 -2.07 -10.71
C GLU A 2 -18.20 -1.94 -12.06
N LYS A 3 -19.48 -2.36 -12.14
CA LYS A 3 -20.30 -2.21 -13.37
C LYS A 3 -20.57 -0.75 -13.78
N LYS A 4 -20.60 0.17 -12.81
CA LYS A 4 -20.89 1.59 -13.06
C LYS A 4 -19.67 2.34 -13.61
N PHE A 5 -18.48 1.93 -13.19
CA PHE A 5 -17.22 2.57 -13.58
C PHE A 5 -16.40 1.73 -14.56
N ASP A 6 -16.83 0.52 -14.90
CA ASP A 6 -16.08 -0.43 -15.74
C ASP A 6 -14.64 -0.62 -15.23
N ILE A 7 -14.53 -0.96 -13.94
CA ILE A 7 -13.26 -1.24 -13.27
C ILE A 7 -13.42 -2.49 -12.39
N LEU A 8 -12.43 -3.38 -12.43
CA LEU A 8 -12.27 -4.47 -11.48
C LEU A 8 -11.59 -3.93 -10.22
N LEU A 9 -12.36 -3.71 -9.16
CA LEU A 9 -11.89 -3.11 -7.90
C LEU A 9 -11.23 -4.13 -6.97
N LYS A 10 -11.51 -5.42 -7.19
CA LYS A 10 -11.01 -6.52 -6.35
C LYS A 10 -9.82 -7.27 -6.94
N LYS A 11 -9.46 -7.01 -8.20
CA LYS A 11 -8.38 -7.73 -8.88
C LYS A 11 -7.03 -7.36 -8.24
N ASP A 12 -6.24 -8.37 -7.90
CA ASP A 12 -4.91 -8.24 -7.28
C ASP A 12 -4.89 -7.54 -5.90
N LEU A 13 -6.04 -7.44 -5.22
CA LEU A 13 -6.16 -6.86 -3.88
C LEU A 13 -5.94 -7.90 -2.79
N LYS A 14 -4.67 -8.12 -2.41
CA LYS A 14 -4.28 -9.14 -1.42
C LYS A 14 -4.93 -8.96 -0.05
N VAL A 15 -5.24 -7.71 0.34
CA VAL A 15 -5.87 -7.35 1.62
C VAL A 15 -7.39 -7.61 1.68
N TRP A 16 -7.97 -8.13 0.58
CA TRP A 16 -9.41 -8.35 0.48
C TRP A 16 -9.98 -9.33 1.52
N PRO A 17 -9.36 -10.50 1.79
CA PRO A 17 -9.83 -11.39 2.84
C PRO A 17 -9.84 -10.70 4.22
N GLU A 18 -8.79 -9.98 4.58
CA GLU A 18 -8.71 -9.23 5.84
C GLU A 18 -9.84 -8.20 5.96
N PHE A 19 -10.19 -7.53 4.86
CA PHE A 19 -11.31 -6.59 4.84
C PHE A 19 -12.66 -7.27 5.04
N ILE A 20 -12.89 -8.42 4.40
CA ILE A 20 -14.10 -9.21 4.62
C ILE A 20 -14.23 -9.60 6.09
N GLU A 21 -13.17 -10.18 6.67
CA GLU A 21 -13.13 -10.55 8.08
C GLU A 21 -13.45 -9.37 8.99
N LEU A 22 -12.85 -8.20 8.72
CA LEU A 22 -13.07 -6.99 9.48
C LEU A 22 -14.54 -6.56 9.45
N THR A 23 -15.17 -6.57 8.27
CA THR A 23 -16.58 -6.20 8.14
C THR A 23 -17.50 -7.17 8.88
N GLU A 24 -17.21 -8.46 8.79
CA GLU A 24 -17.91 -9.52 9.51
C GLU A 24 -17.71 -9.38 11.03
N ARG A 25 -16.48 -9.12 11.50
CA ARG A 25 -16.20 -8.94 12.92
C ARG A 25 -16.87 -7.69 13.48
N ARG A 26 -16.88 -6.58 12.74
CA ARG A 26 -17.63 -5.37 13.10
C ARG A 26 -19.12 -5.68 13.29
N ASN A 27 -19.70 -6.50 12.40
CA ASN A 27 -21.09 -6.91 12.54
C ASN A 27 -21.33 -7.73 13.81
N LEU A 28 -20.44 -8.69 14.15
CA LEU A 28 -20.53 -9.44 15.41
C LEU A 28 -20.45 -8.51 16.63
N LEU A 29 -19.50 -7.58 16.64
CA LEU A 29 -19.32 -6.66 17.77
C LEU A 29 -20.56 -5.81 18.02
N VAL A 30 -21.21 -5.31 16.97
CA VAL A 30 -22.39 -4.45 17.06
C VAL A 30 -23.66 -5.22 17.41
N HIS A 31 -23.83 -6.44 16.88
CA HIS A 31 -25.11 -7.15 16.96
C HIS A 31 -25.13 -8.31 17.95
N THR A 32 -23.97 -8.89 18.28
CA THR A 32 -23.88 -10.08 19.15
C THR A 32 -22.85 -9.91 20.26
N GLY A 33 -22.32 -8.70 20.47
CA GLY A 33 -21.27 -8.44 21.46
C GLY A 33 -19.96 -9.21 21.17
N GLY A 34 -19.72 -9.54 19.90
CA GLY A 34 -18.54 -10.29 19.46
C GLY A 34 -18.71 -11.80 19.48
N ILE A 35 -19.91 -12.33 19.73
CA ILE A 35 -20.17 -13.78 19.71
C ILE A 35 -20.18 -14.29 18.27
N VAL A 36 -19.31 -15.25 17.97
CA VAL A 36 -19.14 -15.88 16.66
C VAL A 36 -20.41 -16.63 16.26
N SER A 37 -20.89 -16.36 15.06
CA SER A 37 -22.00 -17.08 14.42
C SER A 37 -21.49 -18.06 13.35
N SER A 38 -22.32 -19.04 12.98
CA SER A 38 -22.03 -19.91 11.83
C SER A 38 -21.92 -19.12 10.53
N GLN A 39 -22.66 -18.01 10.41
CA GLN A 39 -22.62 -17.12 9.25
C GLN A 39 -21.26 -16.43 9.10
N TYR A 40 -20.68 -15.92 10.20
CA TYR A 40 -19.35 -15.31 10.20
C TYR A 40 -18.29 -16.29 9.65
N ILE A 41 -18.28 -17.52 10.16
CA ILE A 41 -17.30 -18.54 9.74
C ILE A 41 -17.50 -18.88 8.25
N LYS A 42 -18.76 -19.05 7.84
CA LYS A 42 -19.10 -19.33 6.45
C LYS A 42 -18.60 -18.21 5.52
N ASN A 43 -18.95 -16.96 5.80
CA ASN A 43 -18.56 -15.80 4.99
C ASN A 43 -17.04 -15.64 4.89
N CYS A 44 -16.35 -15.79 6.03
CA CYS A 44 -14.89 -15.76 6.08
C CYS A 44 -14.26 -16.83 5.19
N LYS A 45 -14.71 -18.09 5.30
CA LYS A 45 -14.19 -19.20 4.48
C LYS A 45 -14.46 -19.03 3.00
N GLU A 46 -15.66 -18.57 2.63
CA GLU A 46 -16.04 -18.30 1.24
C GLU A 46 -15.14 -17.24 0.57
N HIS A 47 -14.55 -16.34 1.35
CA HIS A 47 -13.67 -15.28 0.88
C HIS A 47 -12.18 -15.54 1.16
N GLY A 48 -11.80 -16.77 1.54
CA GLY A 48 -10.41 -17.16 1.75
C GLY A 48 -9.75 -16.59 3.01
N VAL A 49 -10.54 -16.16 4.00
CA VAL A 49 -10.02 -15.70 5.29
C VAL A 49 -9.45 -16.88 6.07
N SER A 50 -8.20 -16.73 6.53
CA SER A 50 -7.55 -17.71 7.40
C SER A 50 -7.98 -17.48 8.86
N LEU A 51 -9.00 -18.22 9.30
CA LEU A 51 -9.44 -18.22 10.70
C LEU A 51 -8.61 -19.20 11.53
N ASN A 52 -8.31 -18.83 12.77
CA ASN A 52 -7.71 -19.75 13.74
C ASN A 52 -8.69 -20.91 14.03
N GLU A 53 -8.17 -22.13 14.18
CA GLU A 53 -8.94 -23.35 14.46
C GLU A 53 -9.80 -23.24 15.73
N ASP A 54 -9.36 -22.40 16.67
CA ASP A 54 -10.06 -22.14 17.91
C ASP A 54 -11.31 -21.24 17.75
N ILE A 55 -11.57 -20.68 16.56
CA ILE A 55 -12.74 -19.84 16.25
C ILE A 55 -13.91 -20.72 15.83
N LYS A 56 -14.85 -20.92 16.76
CA LYS A 56 -16.07 -21.72 16.59
C LYS A 56 -17.32 -20.94 17.04
N PRO A 57 -18.53 -21.32 16.58
CA PRO A 57 -19.76 -20.65 16.99
C PRO A 57 -19.90 -20.60 18.52
N GLY A 58 -20.43 -19.48 19.03
CA GLY A 58 -20.58 -19.24 20.47
C GLY A 58 -19.34 -18.69 21.17
N LYS A 59 -18.15 -18.75 20.55
CA LYS A 59 -16.95 -18.10 21.09
C LYS A 59 -17.09 -16.58 21.02
N GLN A 60 -16.69 -15.87 22.08
CA GLN A 60 -16.62 -14.42 22.05
C GLN A 60 -15.25 -13.96 21.53
N LEU A 61 -15.24 -13.06 20.54
CA LEU A 61 -14.05 -12.41 20.04
C LEU A 61 -13.85 -11.06 20.73
N PHE A 62 -12.63 -10.81 21.17
CA PHE A 62 -12.21 -9.53 21.72
C PHE A 62 -11.28 -8.80 20.75
N ILE A 63 -11.23 -7.47 20.88
CA ILE A 63 -10.35 -6.62 20.09
C ILE A 63 -9.16 -6.24 20.98
N ASN A 64 -7.96 -6.58 20.53
CA ASN A 64 -6.72 -6.11 21.13
C ASN A 64 -6.09 -5.00 20.26
N ALA A 65 -5.07 -4.32 20.78
CA ALA A 65 -4.39 -3.24 20.08
C ALA A 65 -3.78 -3.67 18.72
N GLU A 66 -3.29 -4.91 18.65
CA GLU A 66 -2.76 -5.49 17.41
C GLU A 66 -3.84 -5.60 16.33
N TYR A 67 -5.05 -6.08 16.70
CA TYR A 67 -6.19 -6.16 15.80
C TYR A 67 -6.61 -4.77 15.32
N VAL A 68 -6.67 -3.78 16.22
CA VAL A 68 -6.99 -2.39 15.83
C VAL A 68 -5.99 -1.87 14.81
N THR A 69 -4.69 -2.12 15.01
CA THR A 69 -3.63 -1.69 14.09
C THR A 69 -3.80 -2.34 12.71
N LYS A 70 -4.01 -3.66 12.67
CA LYS A 70 -4.26 -4.40 11.42
C LYS A 70 -5.53 -3.92 10.72
N ALA A 71 -6.58 -3.64 11.48
CA ALA A 71 -7.84 -3.14 10.96
C ALA A 71 -7.69 -1.74 10.34
N TYR A 72 -6.96 -0.85 11.01
CA TYR A 72 -6.61 0.46 10.49
C TYR A 72 -5.83 0.35 9.18
N GLU A 73 -4.76 -0.45 9.14
CA GLU A 73 -3.93 -0.63 7.94
C GLU A 73 -4.75 -1.17 6.76
N CYS A 74 -5.62 -2.15 7.02
CA CYS A 74 -6.52 -2.74 6.03
C CYS A 74 -7.48 -1.70 5.43
N ILE A 75 -8.19 -0.95 6.29
CA ILE A 75 -9.14 0.07 5.85
C ILE A 75 -8.42 1.18 5.09
N PHE A 76 -7.26 1.62 5.60
CA PHE A 76 -6.47 2.67 4.97
C PHE A 76 -6.00 2.25 3.57
N GLU A 77 -5.42 1.05 3.44
CA GLU A 77 -4.95 0.53 2.16
C GLU A 77 -6.09 0.52 1.13
N ILE A 78 -7.23 -0.07 1.49
CA ILE A 78 -8.37 -0.17 0.57
C ILE A 78 -8.92 1.21 0.22
N GLY A 79 -9.08 2.08 1.23
CA GLY A 79 -9.60 3.42 1.05
C GLY A 79 -8.77 4.23 0.05
N VAL A 80 -7.45 4.28 0.26
CA VAL A 80 -6.53 5.03 -0.61
C VAL A 80 -6.46 4.41 -2.00
N LYS A 81 -6.28 3.09 -2.11
CA LYS A 81 -6.21 2.42 -3.43
C LYS A 81 -7.49 2.65 -4.23
N LEU A 82 -8.66 2.48 -3.61
CA LEU A 82 -9.95 2.69 -4.25
C LEU A 82 -10.13 4.16 -4.67
N ALA A 83 -9.78 5.10 -3.80
CA ALA A 83 -9.86 6.53 -4.10
C ALA A 83 -9.03 6.90 -5.33
N HIS A 84 -7.78 6.44 -5.42
CA HIS A 84 -6.92 6.74 -6.58
C HIS A 84 -7.35 6.02 -7.86
N VAL A 85 -7.84 4.78 -7.75
CA VAL A 85 -8.42 4.06 -8.91
C VAL A 85 -9.62 4.83 -9.46
N LEU A 86 -10.52 5.29 -8.59
CA LEU A 86 -11.71 6.03 -9.00
C LEU A 86 -11.37 7.43 -9.51
N TRP A 87 -10.52 8.18 -8.80
CA TRP A 87 -10.13 9.55 -9.18
C TRP A 87 -9.58 9.56 -10.62
N ARG A 88 -8.61 8.69 -10.93
CA ARG A 88 -7.98 8.63 -12.25
C ARG A 88 -8.92 8.23 -13.38
N LYS A 89 -9.97 7.47 -13.06
CA LYS A 89 -11.00 7.06 -14.02
C LYS A 89 -12.04 8.14 -14.24
N VAL A 90 -12.53 8.75 -13.17
CA VAL A 90 -13.61 9.75 -13.20
C VAL A 90 -13.10 11.11 -13.68
N ASN A 91 -11.86 11.46 -13.34
CA ASN A 91 -11.24 12.72 -13.76
C ASN A 91 -9.80 12.52 -14.30
N PRO A 92 -9.65 12.05 -15.57
CA PRO A 92 -8.34 11.77 -16.15
C PRO A 92 -7.45 13.00 -16.36
N THR A 93 -8.02 14.22 -16.41
CA THR A 93 -7.24 15.43 -16.65
C THR A 93 -6.40 15.84 -15.43
N THR A 94 -6.80 15.39 -14.22
CA THR A 94 -6.11 15.66 -12.95
C THR A 94 -5.21 14.50 -12.51
N ARG A 95 -4.70 13.68 -13.44
CA ARG A 95 -3.85 12.52 -13.09
C ARG A 95 -2.54 12.92 -12.40
N SER A 96 -1.93 14.02 -12.82
CA SER A 96 -0.73 14.57 -12.18
C SER A 96 -0.99 14.90 -10.69
N ASP A 97 -2.14 15.49 -10.39
CA ASP A 97 -2.54 15.79 -9.01
C ASP A 97 -2.73 14.50 -8.20
N ALA A 98 -3.35 13.48 -8.81
CA ALA A 98 -3.50 12.17 -8.18
C ALA A 98 -2.15 11.46 -7.96
N ASP A 99 -1.16 11.66 -8.83
CA ASP A 99 0.21 11.15 -8.65
C ASP A 99 0.91 11.84 -7.49
N ASN A 100 0.87 13.18 -7.45
CA ASN A 100 1.46 13.97 -6.38
C ASN A 100 0.82 13.65 -5.03
N ASN A 101 -0.50 13.55 -4.98
CA ASN A 101 -1.21 13.20 -3.75
C ASN A 101 -0.82 11.80 -3.24
N LEU A 102 -0.76 10.81 -4.12
CA LEU A 102 -0.35 9.45 -3.73
C LEU A 102 1.10 9.41 -3.26
N ASN A 103 1.99 10.15 -3.92
CA ASN A 103 3.39 10.27 -3.52
C ASN A 103 3.53 10.92 -2.13
N ASN A 104 2.76 11.98 -1.85
CA ASN A 104 2.78 12.65 -0.55
C ASN A 104 2.27 11.74 0.57
N ILE A 105 1.16 11.03 0.35
CA ILE A 105 0.65 10.04 1.32
C ILE A 105 1.73 8.98 1.61
N ALA A 106 2.39 8.47 0.57
CA ALA A 106 3.43 7.48 0.75
C ALA A 106 4.66 8.03 1.50
N TYR A 107 5.06 9.26 1.20
CA TYR A 107 6.16 9.96 1.89
C TYR A 107 5.85 10.20 3.37
N GLU A 108 4.63 10.63 3.71
CA GLU A 108 4.18 10.79 5.10
C GLU A 108 4.21 9.46 5.87
N LEU A 109 3.67 8.39 5.28
CA LEU A 109 3.72 7.05 5.86
C LEU A 109 5.15 6.56 6.11
N ILE A 110 6.06 6.86 5.18
CA ILE A 110 7.49 6.58 5.32
C ILE A 110 8.07 7.34 6.53
N GLY A 111 7.75 8.63 6.69
CA GLY A 111 8.15 9.43 7.85
C GLY A 111 7.59 8.94 9.19
N GLU A 112 6.39 8.37 9.18
CA GLU A 112 5.71 7.78 10.36
C GLU A 112 6.18 6.36 10.70
N GLY A 113 7.11 5.78 9.93
CA GLY A 113 7.56 4.41 10.13
C GLY A 113 6.60 3.33 9.61
N LYS A 114 5.55 3.71 8.86
CA LYS A 114 4.54 2.81 8.28
C LYS A 114 5.00 2.23 6.94
N TYR A 115 6.21 1.69 6.91
CA TYR A 115 6.90 1.28 5.68
C TYR A 115 6.14 0.25 4.85
N LYS A 116 5.52 -0.74 5.50
CA LYS A 116 4.72 -1.77 4.82
C LYS A 116 3.55 -1.18 4.06
N LEU A 117 2.84 -0.23 4.67
CA LEU A 117 1.69 0.42 4.06
C LEU A 117 2.13 1.35 2.91
N ALA A 118 3.21 2.10 3.11
CA ALA A 118 3.82 2.91 2.05
C ALA A 118 4.23 2.06 0.84
N ALA A 119 4.97 0.97 1.05
CA ALA A 119 5.38 0.06 -0.02
C ALA A 119 4.17 -0.49 -0.79
N CYS A 120 3.10 -0.85 -0.08
CA CYS A 120 1.87 -1.37 -0.69
C CYS A 120 1.17 -0.34 -1.61
N LEU A 121 1.16 0.94 -1.22
CA LEU A 121 0.64 2.01 -2.05
C LEU A 121 1.56 2.35 -3.23
N LEU A 122 2.87 2.34 -3.00
CA LEU A 122 3.86 2.62 -4.03
C LEU A 122 3.97 1.51 -5.07
N ASP A 123 3.68 0.26 -4.71
CA ASP A 123 3.50 -0.84 -5.66
C ASP A 123 2.35 -0.58 -6.63
N LEU A 124 1.22 -0.05 -6.13
CA LEU A 124 0.13 0.38 -6.99
C LEU A 124 0.55 1.56 -7.86
N ALA A 125 1.15 2.59 -7.26
CA ALA A 125 1.55 3.83 -7.95
C ALA A 125 2.56 3.57 -9.08
N THR A 126 3.47 2.60 -8.88
CA THR A 126 4.49 2.22 -9.86
C THR A 126 4.04 1.10 -10.81
N SER A 127 2.81 0.62 -10.68
CA SER A 127 2.26 -0.39 -11.60
C SER A 127 2.11 0.16 -13.03
N PRO A 128 2.15 -0.69 -14.06
CA PRO A 128 2.00 -0.25 -15.45
C PRO A 128 0.71 0.52 -15.72
N VAL A 129 -0.36 0.22 -14.97
CA VAL A 129 -1.67 0.87 -15.09
C VAL A 129 -1.60 2.34 -14.64
N PHE A 130 -0.77 2.64 -13.63
CA PHE A 130 -0.65 3.98 -13.04
C PHE A 130 0.47 4.81 -13.66
N LYS A 131 1.51 4.17 -14.21
CA LYS A 131 2.63 4.86 -14.89
C LYS A 131 2.25 5.51 -16.23
N LYS A 132 1.11 5.14 -16.83
CA LYS A 132 0.68 5.66 -18.13
C LYS A 132 0.30 7.13 -17.98
N ASP A 133 1.13 8.01 -18.54
CA ASP A 133 0.94 9.48 -18.60
C ASP A 133 1.41 10.28 -17.36
N SER A 134 2.13 9.66 -16.41
CA SER A 134 2.75 10.41 -15.30
C SER A 134 3.99 11.18 -15.75
N ALA A 135 4.25 12.34 -15.14
CA ALA A 135 5.48 13.09 -15.35
C ALA A 135 6.70 12.29 -14.86
N GLU A 136 7.82 12.34 -15.61
CA GLU A 136 9.02 11.56 -15.29
C GLU A 136 9.59 11.87 -13.90
N SER A 137 9.56 13.13 -13.47
CA SER A 137 9.97 13.52 -12.12
C SER A 137 9.18 12.81 -11.03
N ILE A 138 7.86 12.70 -11.19
CA ILE A 138 7.00 12.03 -10.21
C ILE A 138 7.22 10.52 -10.23
N LYS A 139 7.39 9.91 -11.41
CA LYS A 139 7.73 8.48 -11.51
C LYS A 139 9.03 8.17 -10.77
N ARG A 140 10.05 9.02 -10.92
CA ARG A 140 11.35 8.87 -10.25
C ARG A 140 11.21 9.00 -8.73
N MET A 141 10.44 9.98 -8.24
CA MET A 141 10.13 10.12 -6.80
C MET A 141 9.40 8.89 -6.25
N LEU A 142 8.36 8.40 -6.93
CA LEU A 142 7.62 7.20 -6.53
C LEU A 142 8.54 5.97 -6.46
N THR A 143 9.46 5.81 -7.43
CA THR A 143 10.43 4.71 -7.42
C THR A 143 11.42 4.82 -6.25
N ILE A 144 11.93 6.02 -5.95
CA ILE A 144 12.84 6.24 -4.81
C ILE A 144 12.13 5.95 -3.50
N ASN A 145 10.94 6.52 -3.30
CA ASN A 145 10.12 6.29 -2.10
C ASN A 145 9.81 4.79 -1.94
N LYS A 146 9.58 4.07 -3.04
CA LYS A 146 9.32 2.63 -3.04
C LYS A 146 10.54 1.85 -2.56
N ALA A 147 11.71 2.15 -3.11
CA ALA A 147 12.96 1.53 -2.70
C ALA A 147 13.27 1.83 -1.23
N GLN A 148 13.06 3.06 -0.78
CA GLN A 148 13.22 3.48 0.62
C GLN A 148 12.31 2.70 1.55
N ALA A 149 11.02 2.58 1.23
CA ALA A 149 10.07 1.79 2.00
C ALA A 149 10.51 0.32 2.12
N TYR A 150 10.95 -0.31 1.02
CA TYR A 150 11.48 -1.67 1.06
C TYR A 150 12.75 -1.80 1.91
N LYS A 151 13.70 -0.87 1.77
CA LYS A 151 14.93 -0.87 2.57
C LYS A 151 14.63 -0.80 4.07
N TRP A 152 13.72 0.08 4.47
CA TRP A 152 13.34 0.23 5.88
C TRP A 152 12.44 -0.89 6.42
N MET A 153 11.81 -1.68 5.55
CA MET A 153 11.21 -2.96 5.93
C MET A 153 12.24 -4.09 6.14
N GLY A 154 13.52 -3.83 5.85
CA GLY A 154 14.59 -4.85 5.88
C GLY A 154 14.69 -5.69 4.60
N ASP A 155 14.02 -5.29 3.51
CA ASP A 155 14.06 -5.97 2.21
C ASP A 155 15.00 -5.22 1.24
N SER A 156 16.29 -5.18 1.58
CA SER A 156 17.31 -4.50 0.77
C SER A 156 17.41 -5.07 -0.65
N ASN A 157 17.09 -6.35 -0.83
CA ASN A 157 17.08 -6.99 -2.15
C ASN A 157 16.00 -6.38 -3.05
N LYS A 158 14.76 -6.23 -2.56
CA LYS A 158 13.71 -5.53 -3.33
C LYS A 158 14.00 -4.06 -3.51
N ALA A 159 14.59 -3.40 -2.52
CA ALA A 159 15.00 -2.00 -2.64
C ALA A 159 15.99 -1.82 -3.80
N ASN A 160 17.07 -2.60 -3.81
CA ASN A 160 18.08 -2.57 -4.86
C ASN A 160 17.49 -2.94 -6.21
N ALA A 161 16.69 -4.02 -6.30
CA ALA A 161 16.02 -4.41 -7.54
C ALA A 161 15.12 -3.30 -8.10
N THR A 162 14.43 -2.54 -7.23
CA THR A 162 13.59 -1.41 -7.63
C THR A 162 14.42 -0.28 -8.24
N LEU A 163 15.59 0.03 -7.66
CA LEU A 163 16.47 1.09 -8.16
C LEU A 163 17.20 0.68 -9.45
N THR A 164 17.70 -0.55 -9.54
CA THR A 164 18.45 -1.05 -10.71
C THR A 164 17.59 -1.24 -11.95
N ALA A 165 16.26 -1.25 -11.81
CA ALA A 165 15.33 -1.36 -12.94
C ALA A 165 15.22 -0.07 -13.77
N GLU A 166 15.81 1.04 -13.32
CA GLU A 166 15.73 2.36 -13.94
C GLU A 166 17.14 2.92 -14.15
N ASP A 167 17.34 3.70 -15.23
CA ASP A 167 18.58 4.45 -15.44
C ASP A 167 18.51 5.84 -14.76
N TRP A 168 19.50 6.11 -13.91
CA TRP A 168 19.64 7.33 -13.11
C TRP A 168 20.74 8.27 -13.64
N SER A 169 21.55 7.83 -14.60
CA SER A 169 22.74 8.58 -15.07
C SER A 169 22.40 9.96 -15.62
N ALA A 170 21.28 10.09 -16.34
CA ALA A 170 20.79 11.33 -16.91
C ALA A 170 19.75 12.08 -16.04
N THR A 171 19.59 11.68 -14.76
CA THR A 171 18.65 12.33 -13.85
C THR A 171 19.29 13.52 -13.12
N ARG A 172 18.44 14.34 -12.47
CA ARG A 172 18.89 15.41 -11.58
C ARG A 172 19.71 14.86 -10.42
N ASP A 173 20.62 15.67 -9.90
CA ASP A 173 21.58 15.22 -8.87
C ASP A 173 20.91 14.88 -7.53
N ASP A 174 19.77 15.47 -7.22
CA ASP A 174 18.96 15.08 -6.06
C ASP A 174 18.48 13.62 -6.13
N PHE A 175 18.07 13.15 -7.31
CA PHE A 175 17.70 11.74 -7.50
C PHE A 175 18.90 10.81 -7.42
N LYS A 176 20.04 11.17 -8.03
CA LYS A 176 21.27 10.38 -7.96
C LYS A 176 21.78 10.27 -6.52
N LEU A 177 21.74 11.37 -5.76
CA LEU A 177 22.09 11.38 -4.34
C LEU A 177 21.19 10.43 -3.54
N ALA A 178 19.87 10.50 -3.76
CA ALA A 178 18.93 9.59 -3.09
C ALA A 178 19.23 8.11 -3.40
N VAL A 179 19.54 7.79 -4.66
CA VAL A 179 19.94 6.43 -5.06
C VAL A 179 21.20 6.00 -4.34
N ALA A 180 22.27 6.81 -4.35
CA ALA A 180 23.53 6.50 -3.70
C ALA A 180 23.35 6.22 -2.19
N VAL A 181 22.56 7.05 -1.50
CA VAL A 181 22.21 6.82 -0.08
C VAL A 181 21.43 5.52 0.11
N LEU A 182 20.45 5.24 -0.75
CA LEU A 182 19.63 4.03 -0.64
C LEU A 182 20.40 2.76 -1.00
N THR A 183 21.47 2.84 -1.79
CA THR A 183 22.37 1.71 -2.09
C THR A 183 23.59 1.62 -1.18
N ASP A 184 23.68 2.46 -0.14
CA ASP A 184 24.81 2.54 0.79
C ASP A 184 26.16 2.91 0.13
N ASP A 185 26.11 3.56 -1.04
CA ASP A 185 27.30 4.15 -1.68
C ASP A 185 27.54 5.55 -1.10
N PHE A 186 27.99 5.58 0.16
CA PHE A 186 28.20 6.83 0.88
C PHE A 186 29.36 7.65 0.31
N ALA A 187 30.33 7.00 -0.34
CA ALA A 187 31.42 7.70 -1.01
C ALA A 187 30.88 8.55 -2.17
N GLU A 188 30.01 7.97 -2.99
CA GLU A 188 29.32 8.69 -4.04
C GLU A 188 28.38 9.77 -3.48
N ALA A 189 27.58 9.44 -2.46
CA ALA A 189 26.65 10.38 -1.86
C ALA A 189 27.36 11.65 -1.34
N VAL A 190 28.50 11.50 -0.67
CA VAL A 190 29.30 12.64 -0.17
C VAL A 190 29.85 13.47 -1.34
N ARG A 191 30.35 12.83 -2.40
CA ARG A 191 30.83 13.53 -3.60
C ARG A 191 29.76 14.42 -4.21
N MET A 192 28.51 13.95 -4.22
CA MET A 192 27.38 14.70 -4.79
C MET A 192 26.85 15.81 -3.88
N ALA A 193 26.98 15.68 -2.55
CA ALA A 193 26.45 16.64 -1.58
C ALA A 193 27.32 17.90 -1.39
N VAL A 194 28.54 17.93 -1.92
CA VAL A 194 29.54 18.99 -1.72
C VAL A 194 29.60 19.99 -2.90
N VAL A 195 28.64 19.92 -3.83
CA VAL A 195 28.56 20.79 -5.02
C VAL A 195 27.61 21.95 -4.80
#